data_AF-A0A1B6KTV8-F1
#
_entry.id   AF-A0A1B6KTV8-F1
#
_cell.length_a   1.000
_cell.length_b   1.000
_cell.length_c   1.000
_cell.angle_alpha   90.00
_cell.angle_beta   90.00
_cell.angle_gamma   90.00
#
_symmetry.space_group_name_H-M   'P 1'
#
loop_
_entity.id
_entity.type
_entity.pdbx_description
1 polymer ?
#
loop_
_entity_poly.entity_id
_entity_poly.type
_entity_poly.pdbx_seq_one_letter_code
_entity_poly.pdbx_strand_id
1 'polypeptide(L)'
;MSLLVCCSLSLFILIFLKPVQFFIMTSKNHVDSSVAERRLRPIYNWLDDSNNKKALQEADKVLKKQPNFQCAKVLKALALLRLGKEVESQQLLESIRKDLQCDDSTLSAMTVCYREMNKPEVICEVYSAATKKDPNNEELLTHLFMAYVRVCDYKKQQQTAMTLYKLKFKNHYYFWTVMSIVMQAHEAGPELAKNLQLPLAEKMVRKFVEDGKIEAEQEVQLYLMILEMQNKLEDALAVVEGPLGEMLHSYIVVPSKRVELLVKMECWKRANIEIKKILIDDMDNWSLYMNYFKTVFQIIDLESNGNGVVEDDSSDKTLNDSVKFLTDIQTKNTSGSHRLRGPYLAIMEFFVQLQDKGMDP
;
A
#
# COMPACT_ATOMS: atom_id res chain seq x y z
N MET A 1 -7.91 -13.94 8.91
CA MET A 1 -6.44 -13.73 8.88
C MET A 1 -5.88 -13.70 7.46
N SER A 2 -6.32 -14.55 6.52
CA SER A 2 -5.84 -14.57 5.13
C SER A 2 -6.25 -13.36 4.26
N LEU A 3 -7.37 -12.68 4.59
CA LEU A 3 -7.82 -11.45 3.90
C LEU A 3 -6.95 -10.22 4.23
N LEU A 4 -6.32 -10.19 5.40
CA LEU A 4 -5.44 -9.09 5.83
C LEU A 4 -4.09 -9.11 5.09
N VAL A 5 -3.58 -10.30 4.74
CA VAL A 5 -2.33 -10.49 3.96
C VAL A 5 -2.49 -9.97 2.53
N CYS A 6 -3.63 -10.22 1.89
CA CYS A 6 -3.95 -9.61 0.59
C CYS A 6 -4.12 -8.09 0.71
N CYS A 7 -4.72 -7.58 1.79
CA CYS A 7 -4.87 -6.14 2.00
C CYS A 7 -3.54 -5.45 2.24
N SER A 8 -2.62 -5.97 3.07
CA SER A 8 -1.35 -5.31 3.39
C SER A 8 -0.37 -5.28 2.21
N LEU A 9 -0.29 -6.37 1.43
CA LEU A 9 0.48 -6.39 0.19
C LEU A 9 -0.17 -5.50 -0.89
N SER A 10 -1.51 -5.49 -0.99
CA SER A 10 -2.23 -4.58 -1.89
C SER A 10 -2.07 -3.12 -1.47
N LEU A 11 -1.99 -2.84 -0.16
CA LEU A 11 -1.79 -1.52 0.41
C LEU A 11 -0.35 -1.05 0.18
N PHE A 12 0.65 -1.90 0.39
CA PHE A 12 2.04 -1.61 0.00
C PHE A 12 2.17 -1.37 -1.51
N ILE A 13 1.50 -2.20 -2.32
CA ILE A 13 1.49 -2.04 -3.77
C ILE A 13 0.77 -0.76 -4.19
N LEU A 14 -0.39 -0.43 -3.61
CA LEU A 14 -1.16 0.77 -3.95
C LEU A 14 -0.49 2.05 -3.47
N ILE A 15 0.02 2.07 -2.24
CA ILE A 15 0.55 3.27 -1.59
C ILE A 15 1.97 3.55 -2.08
N PHE A 16 2.87 2.57 -2.05
CA PHE A 16 4.30 2.80 -2.29
C PHE A 16 4.77 2.35 -3.67
N LEU A 17 4.20 1.28 -4.23
CA LEU A 17 4.69 0.72 -5.50
C LEU A 17 3.93 1.21 -6.72
N LYS A 18 2.64 1.55 -6.70
CA LYS A 18 1.94 2.04 -7.90
C LYS A 18 2.58 3.30 -8.48
N PRO A 19 2.96 4.32 -7.67
CA PRO A 19 3.66 5.49 -8.18
C PRO A 19 5.04 5.14 -8.73
N VAL A 20 5.79 4.26 -8.05
CA VAL A 20 7.15 3.87 -8.46
C VAL A 20 7.17 2.87 -9.61
N GLN A 21 6.20 1.98 -9.70
CA GLN A 21 6.01 1.02 -10.78
C GLN A 21 5.50 1.75 -12.03
N PHE A 22 4.66 2.78 -11.88
CA PHE A 22 4.38 3.73 -12.95
C PHE A 22 5.67 4.45 -13.37
N PHE A 23 6.45 5.01 -12.44
CA PHE A 23 7.68 5.72 -12.72
C PHE A 23 8.78 4.85 -13.39
N ILE A 24 8.99 3.60 -12.94
CA ILE A 24 9.92 2.63 -13.52
C ILE A 24 9.42 2.15 -14.88
N MET A 25 8.11 1.93 -15.03
CA MET A 25 7.52 1.53 -16.30
C MET A 25 7.49 2.69 -17.31
N THR A 26 7.47 3.95 -16.85
CA THR A 26 7.67 5.16 -17.69
C THR A 26 9.15 5.50 -17.91
N SER A 27 10.06 5.05 -17.04
CA SER A 27 11.51 5.16 -17.25
C SER A 27 11.99 4.26 -18.41
N LYS A 28 11.13 3.38 -18.92
CA LYS A 28 11.27 2.85 -20.28
C LYS A 28 10.93 3.93 -21.29
N ASN A 29 11.92 4.79 -21.54
CA ASN A 29 12.22 5.41 -22.83
C ASN A 29 13.62 6.02 -22.77
N HIS A 30 14.62 5.30 -22.23
CA HIS A 30 15.99 5.63 -22.63
C HIS A 30 16.12 5.20 -24.09
N VAL A 31 16.04 6.20 -24.97
CA VAL A 31 16.13 6.09 -26.43
C VAL A 31 17.56 5.70 -26.79
N ASP A 32 17.92 4.45 -26.58
CA ASP A 32 19.11 3.87 -27.18
C ASP A 32 18.72 3.34 -28.56
N SER A 33 18.94 4.19 -29.56
CA SER A 33 18.76 3.95 -31.00
C SER A 33 19.67 2.83 -31.55
N SER A 34 19.69 1.68 -30.91
CA SER A 34 20.58 0.58 -31.24
C SER A 34 20.00 -0.26 -32.39
N VAL A 35 20.89 -0.75 -33.24
CA VAL A 35 20.58 -1.74 -34.28
C VAL A 35 19.95 -3.01 -33.68
N ALA A 36 20.23 -3.29 -32.40
CA ALA A 36 19.69 -4.41 -31.66
C ALA A 36 18.17 -4.26 -31.39
N GLU A 37 17.72 -3.08 -30.94
CA GLU A 37 16.30 -2.82 -30.68
C GLU A 37 15.45 -2.94 -31.95
N ARG A 38 15.94 -2.41 -33.08
CA ARG A 38 15.25 -2.55 -34.39
C ARG A 38 15.08 -4.00 -34.82
N ARG A 39 15.99 -4.90 -34.41
CA ARG A 39 15.93 -6.34 -34.72
C ARG A 39 15.02 -7.11 -33.77
N LEU A 40 14.89 -6.66 -32.52
CA LEU A 40 14.01 -7.29 -31.53
C LEU A 40 12.55 -6.84 -31.67
N ARG A 41 12.31 -5.61 -32.16
CA ARG A 41 10.97 -5.03 -32.30
C ARG A 41 9.96 -5.93 -33.04
N PRO A 42 10.30 -6.58 -34.17
CA PRO A 42 9.39 -7.52 -34.82
C PRO A 42 9.00 -8.69 -33.91
N ILE A 43 9.92 -9.19 -33.08
CA ILE A 43 9.64 -10.28 -32.15
C ILE A 43 8.66 -9.82 -31.06
N TYR A 44 8.88 -8.63 -30.48
CA TYR A 44 7.97 -8.05 -29.50
C TYR A 44 6.57 -7.83 -30.07
N ASN A 45 6.45 -7.22 -31.26
CA ASN A 45 5.15 -7.01 -31.89
C ASN A 45 4.36 -8.31 -32.07
N TRP A 46 5.01 -9.39 -32.52
CA TRP A 46 4.33 -10.68 -32.68
C TRP A 46 4.00 -11.36 -31.34
N LEU A 47 4.80 -11.15 -30.29
CA LEU A 47 4.48 -11.63 -28.94
C LEU A 47 3.30 -10.88 -28.33
N ASP A 48 3.21 -9.57 -28.57
CA ASP A 48 2.11 -8.71 -28.11
C ASP A 48 0.81 -9.03 -28.86
N ASP A 49 0.88 -9.28 -30.17
CA ASP A 49 -0.22 -9.79 -31.00
C ASP A 49 -0.62 -11.24 -30.66
N SER A 50 0.01 -11.86 -29.67
CA SER A 50 -0.20 -13.25 -29.25
C SER A 50 0.06 -14.30 -30.36
N ASN A 51 0.78 -13.93 -31.42
CA ASN A 51 1.15 -14.82 -32.52
C ASN A 51 2.51 -15.48 -32.27
N ASN A 52 2.54 -16.42 -31.31
CA ASN A 52 3.77 -17.05 -30.82
C ASN A 52 4.53 -17.85 -31.90
N LYS A 53 3.84 -18.38 -32.91
CA LYS A 53 4.49 -19.11 -34.03
C LYS A 53 5.33 -18.16 -34.90
N LYS A 54 4.81 -16.98 -35.23
CA LYS A 54 5.55 -15.97 -35.99
C LYS A 54 6.67 -15.34 -35.16
N ALA A 55 6.42 -15.09 -33.87
CA ALA A 55 7.46 -14.63 -32.96
C ALA A 55 8.66 -15.58 -32.92
N LEU A 56 8.40 -16.90 -32.84
CA LEU A 56 9.46 -17.92 -32.88
C LEU A 56 10.26 -17.88 -34.19
N GLN A 57 9.57 -17.75 -35.34
CA GLN A 57 10.24 -17.65 -36.65
C GLN A 57 11.11 -16.41 -36.76
N GLU A 58 10.65 -15.25 -36.28
CA GLU A 58 11.45 -14.02 -36.27
C GLU A 58 12.66 -14.13 -35.32
N ALA A 59 12.47 -14.74 -34.14
CA ALA A 59 13.58 -14.99 -33.23
C ALA A 59 14.64 -15.91 -33.85
N ASP A 60 14.24 -16.98 -34.54
CA ASP A 60 15.16 -17.87 -35.26
C ASP A 60 15.91 -17.14 -36.39
N LYS A 61 15.24 -16.22 -37.12
CA LYS A 61 15.90 -15.39 -38.15
C LYS A 61 16.99 -14.52 -37.55
N VAL A 62 16.73 -13.90 -36.38
CA VAL A 62 17.72 -13.08 -35.67
C VAL A 62 18.88 -13.94 -35.19
N LEU A 63 18.60 -15.09 -34.58
CA LEU A 63 19.62 -15.99 -34.04
C LEU A 63 20.50 -16.65 -35.13
N LYS A 64 19.99 -16.85 -36.35
CA LYS A 64 20.81 -17.26 -37.49
C LYS A 64 21.88 -16.23 -37.85
N LYS A 65 21.58 -14.93 -37.72
CA LYS A 65 22.53 -13.85 -37.99
C LYS A 65 23.44 -13.57 -36.79
N GLN A 66 22.91 -13.70 -35.58
CA GLN A 66 23.62 -13.43 -34.33
C GLN A 66 23.33 -14.52 -33.29
N PRO A 67 24.06 -15.66 -33.34
CA PRO A 67 23.81 -16.79 -32.45
C PRO A 67 24.01 -16.47 -30.96
N ASN A 68 24.84 -15.47 -30.64
CA ASN A 68 25.16 -15.08 -29.27
C ASN A 68 24.26 -13.96 -28.72
N PHE A 69 23.20 -13.56 -29.44
CA PHE A 69 22.32 -12.50 -28.96
C PHE A 69 21.36 -13.02 -27.88
N GLN A 70 21.72 -12.84 -26.61
CA GLN A 70 21.04 -13.45 -25.46
C GLN A 70 19.56 -13.03 -25.37
N CYS A 71 19.25 -11.74 -25.51
CA CYS A 71 17.87 -11.25 -25.47
C CYS A 71 16.96 -11.94 -26.50
N ALA A 72 17.43 -12.15 -27.74
CA ALA A 72 16.69 -12.89 -28.76
C ALA A 72 16.48 -14.37 -28.39
N LYS A 73 17.43 -15.01 -27.70
CA LYS A 73 17.25 -16.38 -27.17
C LYS A 73 16.18 -16.42 -26.08
N VAL A 74 16.12 -15.42 -25.20
CA VAL A 74 15.08 -15.33 -24.18
C VAL A 74 13.71 -15.12 -24.80
N LEU A 75 13.57 -14.23 -25.79
CA LEU A 75 12.30 -14.05 -26.50
C LEU A 75 11.88 -15.31 -27.27
N LYS A 76 12.83 -16.06 -27.81
CA LYS A 76 12.57 -17.41 -28.35
C LYS A 76 12.04 -18.34 -27.26
N ALA A 77 12.66 -18.36 -26.07
CA ALA A 77 12.19 -19.17 -24.95
C ALA A 77 10.76 -18.78 -24.53
N LEU A 78 10.43 -17.49 -24.52
CA LEU A 78 9.09 -16.99 -24.23
C LEU A 78 8.06 -17.47 -25.28
N ALA A 79 8.40 -17.38 -26.57
CA ALA A 79 7.55 -17.88 -27.64
C ALA A 79 7.32 -19.40 -27.52
N LEU A 80 8.36 -20.17 -27.19
CA LEU A 80 8.26 -21.62 -26.95
C LEU A 80 7.37 -21.93 -25.73
N LEU A 81 7.52 -21.19 -24.64
CA LEU A 81 6.71 -21.33 -23.43
C LEU A 81 5.23 -21.15 -23.75
N ARG A 82 4.87 -20.05 -24.44
CA ARG A 82 3.49 -19.76 -24.84
C ARG A 82 2.91 -20.71 -25.90
N LEU A 83 3.75 -21.52 -26.56
CA LEU A 83 3.34 -22.61 -27.45
C LEU A 83 3.17 -23.95 -26.71
N GLY A 84 3.35 -23.99 -25.39
CA GLY A 84 3.26 -25.20 -24.56
C GLY A 84 4.54 -26.05 -24.54
N LYS A 85 5.65 -25.55 -25.09
CA LYS A 85 6.95 -26.25 -25.12
C LYS A 85 7.82 -25.87 -23.92
N GLU A 86 7.32 -26.16 -22.72
CA GLU A 86 7.93 -25.72 -21.46
C GLU A 86 9.34 -26.27 -21.24
N VAL A 87 9.58 -27.54 -21.56
CA VAL A 87 10.88 -28.20 -21.36
C VAL A 87 11.97 -27.57 -22.22
N GLU A 88 11.70 -27.33 -23.51
CA GLU A 88 12.63 -26.67 -24.42
C GLU A 88 12.91 -25.22 -23.96
N SER A 89 11.87 -24.50 -23.51
CA SER A 89 12.01 -23.14 -22.98
C SER A 89 12.89 -23.11 -21.73
N GLN A 90 12.67 -24.03 -20.79
CA GLN A 90 13.45 -24.09 -19.55
C GLN A 90 14.92 -24.43 -19.81
N GLN A 91 15.21 -25.37 -20.71
CA GLN A 91 16.58 -25.71 -21.10
C GLN A 91 17.31 -24.51 -21.73
N LEU A 92 16.59 -23.74 -22.57
CA LEU A 92 17.14 -22.55 -23.19
C LEU A 92 17.43 -21.46 -22.16
N LEU A 93 16.50 -21.18 -21.24
CA LEU A 93 16.70 -20.20 -20.15
C LEU A 93 17.86 -20.60 -19.22
N GLU A 94 18.00 -21.88 -18.88
CA GLU A 94 19.09 -22.37 -18.04
C GLU A 94 20.44 -22.24 -18.74
N SER A 95 20.50 -22.43 -20.07
CA SER A 95 21.71 -22.20 -20.84
C SER A 95 22.15 -20.73 -20.82
N ILE A 96 21.19 -19.80 -20.91
CA ILE A 96 21.44 -18.35 -20.84
C ILE A 96 21.89 -17.96 -19.44
N ARG A 97 21.29 -18.54 -18.40
CA ARG A 97 21.64 -18.29 -17.00
C ARG A 97 23.09 -18.63 -16.67
N LYS A 98 23.64 -19.68 -17.28
CA LYS A 98 25.06 -20.06 -17.13
C LYS A 98 26.01 -19.04 -17.77
N ASP A 99 25.57 -18.42 -18.86
CA ASP A 99 26.27 -17.31 -19.51
C ASP A 99 25.95 -15.99 -18.79
N LEU A 100 26.74 -15.71 -17.75
CA LEU A 100 26.46 -14.66 -16.78
C LEU A 100 26.61 -13.21 -17.31
N GLN A 101 26.77 -13.00 -18.63
CA GLN A 101 26.75 -11.69 -19.30
C GLN A 101 25.33 -11.40 -19.81
N CYS A 102 24.41 -11.10 -18.90
CA CYS A 102 23.07 -10.65 -19.24
C CYS A 102 22.99 -9.13 -19.09
N ASP A 103 22.64 -8.45 -20.18
CA ASP A 103 22.24 -7.05 -20.18
C ASP A 103 20.82 -6.88 -19.61
N ASP A 104 20.45 -5.65 -19.25
CA ASP A 104 19.17 -5.36 -18.60
C ASP A 104 17.96 -5.80 -19.44
N SER A 105 18.06 -5.70 -20.78
CA SER A 105 17.00 -6.14 -21.69
C SER A 105 16.77 -7.66 -21.61
N THR A 106 17.86 -8.45 -21.52
CA THR A 106 17.81 -9.90 -21.36
C THR A 106 17.23 -10.26 -19.99
N LEU A 107 17.67 -9.60 -18.91
CA LEU A 107 17.15 -9.84 -17.54
C LEU A 107 15.65 -9.52 -17.44
N SER A 108 15.21 -8.40 -18.03
CA SER A 108 13.79 -8.04 -18.08
C SER A 108 12.97 -9.08 -18.85
N ALA A 109 13.46 -9.59 -19.97
CA ALA A 109 12.77 -10.65 -20.72
C ALA A 109 12.72 -11.97 -19.92
N MET A 110 13.80 -12.34 -19.22
CA MET A 110 13.85 -13.56 -18.39
C MET A 110 12.84 -13.47 -17.25
N THR A 111 12.68 -12.28 -16.66
CA THR A 111 11.67 -12.00 -15.62
C THR A 111 10.26 -12.35 -16.10
N VAL A 112 9.92 -12.01 -17.36
CA VAL A 112 8.61 -12.34 -17.95
C VAL A 112 8.44 -13.86 -18.07
N CYS A 113 9.46 -14.55 -18.60
CA CYS A 113 9.42 -16.00 -18.73
C CYS A 113 9.21 -16.69 -17.39
N TYR A 114 10.03 -16.39 -16.37
CA TYR A 114 9.91 -17.03 -15.06
C TYR A 114 8.61 -16.70 -14.34
N ARG A 115 8.03 -15.52 -14.59
CA ARG A 115 6.68 -15.19 -14.08
C ARG A 115 5.60 -16.04 -14.73
N GLU A 116 5.64 -16.23 -16.06
CA GLU A 116 4.71 -17.11 -16.77
C GLU A 116 4.87 -18.58 -16.36
N MET A 117 6.09 -19.01 -16.00
CA MET A 117 6.38 -20.34 -15.47
C MET A 117 6.06 -20.52 -13.98
N ASN A 118 5.55 -19.48 -13.29
CA ASN A 118 5.31 -19.46 -11.85
C ASN A 118 6.55 -19.83 -11.00
N LYS A 119 7.73 -19.29 -11.36
CA LYS A 119 9.01 -19.49 -10.66
C LYS A 119 9.64 -18.15 -10.23
N PRO A 120 8.96 -17.34 -9.38
CA PRO A 120 9.45 -16.02 -8.97
C PRO A 120 10.75 -16.05 -8.15
N GLU A 121 11.07 -17.18 -7.50
CA GLU A 121 12.29 -17.35 -6.71
C GLU A 121 13.54 -17.28 -7.59
N VAL A 122 13.47 -17.82 -8.81
CA VAL A 122 14.57 -17.80 -9.77
C VAL A 122 14.91 -16.38 -10.21
N ILE A 123 13.91 -15.50 -10.27
CA ILE A 123 14.10 -14.07 -10.59
C ILE A 123 15.00 -13.42 -9.53
N CYS A 124 14.79 -13.75 -8.25
CA CYS A 124 15.62 -13.26 -7.16
C CYS A 124 17.07 -13.73 -7.29
N GLU A 125 17.30 -14.99 -7.67
CA GLU A 125 18.63 -15.55 -7.86
C GLU A 125 19.38 -14.87 -9.02
N VAL A 126 18.68 -14.64 -10.14
CA VAL A 126 19.23 -14.00 -11.34
C VAL A 126 19.64 -12.55 -11.04
N TYR A 127 18.77 -11.74 -10.45
CA TYR A 127 19.12 -10.36 -10.09
C TYR A 127 20.13 -10.28 -8.94
N SER A 128 20.13 -11.23 -8.00
CA SER A 128 21.16 -11.29 -6.94
C SER A 128 22.54 -11.58 -7.54
N ALA A 129 22.63 -12.42 -8.57
CA ALA A 129 23.88 -12.64 -9.29
C ALA A 129 24.31 -11.41 -10.09
N ALA A 130 23.38 -10.72 -10.76
CA ALA A 130 23.66 -9.50 -11.52
C ALA A 130 24.17 -8.35 -10.62
N THR A 131 23.51 -8.10 -9.50
CA THR A 131 23.92 -7.06 -8.52
C THR A 131 25.26 -7.35 -7.86
N LYS A 132 25.69 -8.61 -7.73
CA LYS A 132 27.05 -8.93 -7.24
C LYS A 132 28.14 -8.53 -8.24
N LYS A 133 27.82 -8.51 -9.54
CA LYS A 133 28.77 -8.09 -10.59
C LYS A 133 28.84 -6.58 -10.73
N ASP A 134 27.71 -5.92 -10.61
CA ASP A 134 27.62 -4.46 -10.63
C ASP A 134 26.85 -3.94 -9.41
N PRO A 135 27.52 -3.86 -8.23
CA PRO A 135 26.87 -3.48 -6.97
C PRO A 135 26.39 -2.03 -6.93
N ASN A 136 26.87 -1.18 -7.85
CA ASN A 136 26.54 0.24 -7.87
C ASN A 136 25.43 0.58 -8.88
N ASN A 137 24.84 -0.43 -9.52
CA ASN A 137 23.73 -0.24 -10.45
C ASN A 137 22.39 -0.14 -9.71
N GLU A 138 21.83 1.06 -9.72
CA GLU A 138 20.56 1.40 -9.07
C GLU A 138 19.37 0.60 -9.65
N GLU A 139 19.35 0.38 -10.97
CA GLU A 139 18.26 -0.33 -11.65
C GLU A 139 18.25 -1.81 -11.28
N LEU A 140 19.41 -2.46 -11.31
CA LEU A 140 19.53 -3.87 -10.91
C LEU A 140 19.13 -4.09 -9.46
N LEU A 141 19.56 -3.22 -8.55
CA LEU A 141 19.17 -3.28 -7.14
C LEU A 141 17.67 -3.02 -6.95
N THR A 142 17.10 -2.10 -7.72
CA THR A 142 15.65 -1.82 -7.71
C THR A 142 14.87 -3.04 -8.17
N HIS A 143 15.28 -3.69 -9.26
CA HIS A 143 14.66 -4.92 -9.74
C HIS A 143 14.81 -6.08 -8.75
N LEU A 144 15.97 -6.21 -8.10
CA LEU A 144 16.17 -7.19 -7.04
C LEU A 144 15.24 -6.95 -5.85
N PHE A 145 15.10 -5.70 -5.39
CA PHE A 145 14.15 -5.34 -4.34
C PHE A 145 12.73 -5.73 -4.73
N MET A 146 12.29 -5.41 -5.96
CA MET A 146 10.96 -5.77 -6.44
C MET A 146 10.77 -7.29 -6.53
N ALA A 147 11.81 -8.04 -6.90
CA ALA A 147 11.77 -9.50 -6.90
C ALA A 147 11.54 -10.03 -5.47
N TYR A 148 12.25 -9.51 -4.48
CA TYR A 148 12.05 -9.88 -3.07
C TYR A 148 10.65 -9.53 -2.54
N VAL A 149 10.08 -8.40 -2.96
CA VAL A 149 8.69 -8.06 -2.64
C VAL A 149 7.72 -9.13 -3.13
N ARG A 150 7.92 -9.64 -4.35
CA ARG A 150 7.01 -10.62 -4.96
C ARG A 150 7.03 -11.98 -4.27
N VAL A 151 8.17 -12.36 -3.69
CA VAL A 151 8.32 -13.61 -2.93
C VAL A 151 8.19 -13.41 -1.42
N CYS A 152 7.84 -12.20 -0.96
CA CYS A 152 7.70 -11.86 0.46
C CYS A 152 8.98 -12.12 1.29
N ASP A 153 10.17 -11.97 0.71
CA ASP A 153 11.44 -12.09 1.46
C ASP A 153 11.80 -10.73 2.07
N TYR A 154 11.10 -10.34 3.13
CA TYR A 154 11.20 -9.00 3.72
C TYR A 154 12.56 -8.71 4.35
N LYS A 155 13.30 -9.74 4.77
CA LYS A 155 14.65 -9.58 5.31
C LYS A 155 15.63 -9.16 4.23
N LYS A 156 15.61 -9.84 3.07
CA LYS A 156 16.43 -9.43 1.92
C LYS A 156 15.92 -8.14 1.28
N GLN A 157 14.61 -7.89 1.32
CA GLN A 157 14.02 -6.63 0.92
C GLN A 157 14.61 -5.45 1.71
N GLN A 158 14.62 -5.53 3.05
CA GLN A 158 15.20 -4.52 3.93
C GLN A 158 16.68 -4.27 3.62
N GLN A 159 17.48 -5.33 3.46
CA GLN A 159 18.90 -5.22 3.17
C GLN A 159 19.15 -4.54 1.82
N THR A 160 18.38 -4.92 0.79
CA THR A 160 18.51 -4.36 -0.56
C THR A 160 18.09 -2.89 -0.59
N ALA A 161 16.99 -2.53 0.09
CA ALA A 161 16.54 -1.14 0.20
C ALA A 161 17.56 -0.25 0.92
N MET A 162 18.19 -0.76 1.99
CA MET A 162 19.21 -0.01 2.70
C MET A 162 20.48 0.19 1.86
N THR A 163 20.84 -0.79 1.03
CA THR A 163 21.91 -0.65 0.04
C THR A 163 21.56 0.41 -1.01
N LEU A 164 20.34 0.39 -1.55
CA LEU A 164 19.84 1.41 -2.47
C LEU A 164 19.91 2.81 -1.86
N TYR A 165 19.46 2.98 -0.61
CA TYR A 165 19.49 4.27 0.08
C TYR A 165 20.93 4.79 0.31
N LYS A 166 21.87 3.89 0.61
CA LYS A 166 23.30 4.25 0.75
C LYS A 166 23.94 4.62 -0.58
N LEU A 167 23.51 3.98 -1.67
CA LEU A 167 23.99 4.27 -3.02
C LEU A 167 23.44 5.61 -3.53
N LYS A 168 22.14 5.84 -3.29
CA LYS A 168 21.39 7.03 -3.68
C LYS A 168 20.54 7.45 -2.50
N PHE A 169 20.88 8.57 -1.88
CA PHE A 169 20.17 9.15 -0.73
C PHE A 169 18.79 9.72 -1.12
N LYS A 170 17.90 8.89 -1.68
CA LYS A 170 16.52 9.22 -2.04
C LYS A 170 15.57 8.73 -0.95
N ASN A 171 14.62 9.55 -0.52
CA ASN A 171 13.76 9.25 0.63
C ASN A 171 12.95 7.97 0.42
N HIS A 172 12.41 7.72 -0.77
CA HIS A 172 11.61 6.52 -1.02
C HIS A 172 12.38 5.21 -0.75
N TYR A 173 13.70 5.15 -0.99
CA TYR A 173 14.51 3.98 -0.65
C TYR A 173 14.68 3.78 0.86
N TYR A 174 14.72 4.87 1.62
CA TYR A 174 14.70 4.81 3.08
C TYR A 174 13.36 4.25 3.58
N PHE A 175 12.26 4.80 3.09
CA PHE A 175 10.92 4.35 3.47
C PHE A 175 10.59 2.93 2.97
N TRP A 176 11.21 2.46 1.89
CA TRP A 176 11.20 1.03 1.53
C TRP A 176 11.85 0.16 2.59
N THR A 177 12.95 0.62 3.21
CA THR A 177 13.59 -0.08 4.32
C THR A 177 12.66 -0.12 5.54
N VAL A 178 12.07 1.01 5.90
CA VAL A 178 11.10 1.10 7.02
C VAL A 178 9.93 0.16 6.78
N MET A 179 9.31 0.21 5.61
CA MET A 179 8.18 -0.66 5.29
C MET A 179 8.56 -2.14 5.29
N SER A 180 9.76 -2.49 4.81
CA SER A 180 10.26 -3.87 4.89
C SER A 180 10.36 -4.35 6.35
N ILE A 181 10.72 -3.47 7.30
CA ILE A 181 10.75 -3.80 8.73
C ILE A 181 9.33 -4.00 9.27
N VAL A 182 8.38 -3.15 8.86
CA VAL A 182 6.97 -3.30 9.26
C VAL A 182 6.38 -4.61 8.74
N MET A 183 6.69 -4.99 7.50
CA MET A 183 6.25 -6.27 6.95
C MET A 183 6.86 -7.46 7.70
N GLN A 184 8.15 -7.38 8.09
CA GLN A 184 8.73 -8.39 8.97
C GLN A 184 8.03 -8.45 10.33
N ALA A 185 7.59 -7.31 10.88
CA ALA A 185 6.81 -7.28 12.13
C ALA A 185 5.44 -7.94 11.98
N HIS A 186 4.80 -7.80 10.83
CA HIS A 186 3.52 -8.43 10.55
C HIS A 186 3.62 -9.96 10.46
N GLU A 187 4.73 -10.50 9.93
CA GLU A 187 4.93 -11.95 9.83
C GLU A 187 5.60 -12.59 11.05
N ALA A 188 6.34 -11.79 11.83
CA ALA A 188 7.00 -12.29 13.02
C ALA A 188 5.99 -12.57 14.16
N GLY A 189 6.44 -13.35 15.15
CA GLY A 189 5.69 -13.53 16.38
C GLY A 189 5.48 -12.20 17.13
N PRO A 190 4.40 -12.08 17.93
CA PRO A 190 3.98 -10.81 18.53
C PRO A 190 5.06 -10.15 19.41
N GLU A 191 5.91 -10.94 20.06
CA GLU A 191 7.00 -10.41 20.88
C GLU A 191 8.11 -9.75 20.05
N LEU A 192 8.54 -10.36 18.95
CA LEU A 192 9.61 -9.82 18.10
C LEU A 192 9.13 -8.54 17.38
N ALA A 193 7.88 -8.57 16.92
CA ALA A 193 7.20 -7.44 16.31
C ALA A 193 7.15 -6.24 17.26
N LYS A 194 6.65 -6.46 18.49
CA LYS A 194 6.44 -5.41 19.49
C LYS A 194 7.74 -4.89 20.10
N ASN A 195 8.72 -5.76 20.37
CA ASN A 195 9.90 -5.39 21.15
C ASN A 195 11.09 -4.93 20.30
N LEU A 196 11.13 -5.26 19.00
CA LEU A 196 12.29 -4.95 18.15
C LEU A 196 11.90 -4.24 16.86
N GLN A 197 11.02 -4.82 16.05
CA GLN A 197 10.81 -4.35 14.67
C GLN A 197 10.01 -3.05 14.61
N LEU A 198 8.87 -2.97 15.30
CA LEU A 198 8.05 -1.76 15.30
C LEU A 198 8.74 -0.56 15.98
N PRO A 199 9.42 -0.71 17.14
CA PRO A 199 10.18 0.39 17.74
C PRO A 199 11.32 0.88 16.84
N LEU A 200 11.98 -0.03 16.11
CA LEU A 200 13.02 0.34 15.14
C LEU A 200 12.42 1.14 13.97
N ALA A 201 11.31 0.65 13.40
CA ALA A 201 10.62 1.34 12.30
C ALA A 201 10.17 2.75 12.72
N GLU A 202 9.58 2.89 13.92
CA GLU A 202 9.18 4.18 14.47
C GLU A 202 10.37 5.12 14.62
N LYS A 203 11.48 4.64 15.23
CA LYS A 203 12.68 5.45 15.42
C LYS A 203 13.24 5.97 14.09
N MET A 204 13.20 5.15 13.04
CA MET A 204 13.63 5.53 11.70
C MET A 204 12.77 6.65 11.13
N VAL A 205 11.44 6.54 11.23
CA VAL A 205 10.52 7.57 10.72
C VAL A 205 10.60 8.85 11.57
N ARG A 206 10.62 8.73 12.90
CA ARG A 206 10.72 9.87 13.83
C ARG A 206 11.95 10.73 13.55
N LYS A 207 13.09 10.11 13.24
CA LYS A 207 14.29 10.85 12.83
C LYS A 207 14.06 11.69 11.56
N PHE A 208 13.35 11.16 10.58
CA PHE A 208 13.01 11.92 9.36
C PHE A 208 12.02 13.05 9.63
N VAL A 209 11.09 12.85 10.57
CA VAL A 209 10.18 13.90 11.05
C VAL A 209 10.96 15.02 11.72
N GLU A 210 11.84 14.70 12.67
CA GLU A 210 12.68 15.66 13.40
C GLU A 210 13.62 16.44 12.47
N ASP A 211 14.17 15.77 11.45
CA ASP A 211 15.02 16.38 10.43
C ASP A 211 14.23 17.22 9.40
N GLY A 212 12.89 17.22 9.43
CA GLY A 212 12.04 17.92 8.46
C GLY A 212 12.15 17.36 7.03
N LYS A 213 12.41 16.06 6.89
CA LYS A 213 12.66 15.36 5.61
C LYS A 213 11.47 14.53 5.12
N ILE A 214 10.29 14.74 5.70
CA ILE A 214 9.06 14.14 5.18
C ILE A 214 8.63 14.96 3.96
N GLU A 215 8.51 14.30 2.81
CA GLU A 215 8.22 14.93 1.52
C GLU A 215 6.87 14.49 0.94
N ALA A 216 6.34 13.34 1.37
CA ALA A 216 5.16 12.73 0.76
C ALA A 216 4.11 12.27 1.77
N GLU A 217 2.83 12.35 1.39
CA GLU A 217 1.69 11.89 2.19
C GLU A 217 1.86 10.42 2.65
N GLN A 218 2.40 9.57 1.78
CA GLN A 218 2.57 8.13 2.04
C GLN A 218 3.52 7.86 3.21
N GLU A 219 4.49 8.75 3.44
CA GLU A 219 5.44 8.66 4.55
C GLU A 219 4.74 8.94 5.89
N VAL A 220 3.83 9.91 5.91
CA VAL A 220 2.96 10.20 7.07
C VAL A 220 2.00 9.04 7.32
N GLN A 221 1.38 8.51 6.27
CA GLN A 221 0.50 7.34 6.39
C GLN A 221 1.24 6.11 6.97
N LEU A 222 2.49 5.87 6.54
CA LEU A 222 3.32 4.82 7.13
C LEU A 222 3.62 5.09 8.61
N TYR A 223 3.88 6.35 8.97
CA TYR A 223 4.12 6.70 10.36
C TYR A 223 2.91 6.38 11.25
N LEU A 224 1.72 6.81 10.83
CA LEU A 224 0.46 6.52 11.52
C LEU A 224 0.23 5.02 11.67
N MET A 225 0.47 4.25 10.60
CA MET A 225 0.35 2.79 10.64
C MET A 225 1.27 2.17 11.70
N ILE A 226 2.54 2.62 11.78
CA ILE A 226 3.51 2.12 12.77
C ILE A 226 3.07 2.43 14.21
N LEU A 227 2.54 3.63 14.45
CA LEU A 227 2.05 4.03 15.78
C LEU A 227 0.82 3.22 16.19
N GLU A 228 -0.12 3.01 15.27
CA GLU A 228 -1.32 2.19 15.51
C GLU A 228 -0.97 0.71 15.76
N MET A 229 -0.02 0.15 15.01
CA MET A 229 0.47 -1.22 15.24
C MET A 229 1.12 -1.40 16.63
N GLN A 230 1.63 -0.32 17.21
CA GLN A 230 2.17 -0.30 18.58
C GLN A 230 1.14 0.11 19.63
N ASN A 231 -0.11 0.40 19.23
CA ASN A 231 -1.15 0.95 20.09
C ASN A 231 -0.76 2.29 20.77
N LYS A 232 0.05 3.11 20.10
CA LYS A 232 0.41 4.47 20.51
C LYS A 232 -0.58 5.47 19.92
N LEU A 233 -1.81 5.42 20.39
CA LEU A 233 -2.94 6.12 19.77
C LEU A 233 -2.86 7.64 19.99
N GLU A 234 -2.34 8.08 21.13
CA GLU A 234 -2.14 9.49 21.47
C GLU A 234 -1.09 10.14 20.57
N ASP A 235 0.04 9.45 20.34
CA ASP A 235 1.07 9.89 19.40
C ASP A 235 0.50 9.97 17.98
N ALA A 236 -0.31 8.98 17.57
CA ALA A 236 -0.94 8.98 16.25
C ALA A 236 -1.92 10.16 16.11
N LEU A 237 -2.70 10.47 17.15
CA LEU A 237 -3.58 11.63 17.16
C LEU A 237 -2.78 12.94 17.03
N ALA A 238 -1.67 13.07 17.76
CA ALA A 238 -0.80 14.24 17.67
C ALA A 238 -0.20 14.43 16.26
N VAL A 239 0.10 13.34 15.54
CA VAL A 239 0.54 13.41 14.13
C VAL A 239 -0.58 13.94 13.23
N VAL A 240 -1.82 13.45 13.41
CA VAL A 240 -3.00 13.88 12.63
C VAL A 240 -3.37 15.33 12.91
N GLU A 241 -3.19 15.80 14.14
CA GLU A 241 -3.54 17.17 14.56
C GLU A 241 -2.39 18.18 14.42
N GLY A 242 -1.17 17.70 14.19
CA GLY A 242 0.02 18.52 14.02
C GLY A 242 0.34 18.85 12.55
N PRO A 243 1.53 19.43 12.28
CA PRO A 243 1.93 19.87 10.93
C PRO A 243 1.96 18.75 9.89
N LEU A 244 2.29 17.51 10.30
CA LEU A 244 2.27 16.36 9.40
C LEU A 244 0.85 16.02 8.91
N GLY A 245 -0.17 16.33 9.70
CA GLY A 245 -1.57 16.17 9.33
C GLY A 245 -1.97 17.06 8.15
N GLU A 246 -1.34 18.23 7.99
CA GLU A 246 -1.59 19.13 6.85
C GLU A 246 -1.08 18.55 5.52
N MET A 247 -0.10 17.64 5.56
CA MET A 247 0.41 16.93 4.39
C MET A 247 -0.55 15.83 3.89
N LEU A 248 -1.53 15.44 4.69
CA LEU A 248 -2.54 14.47 4.31
C LEU A 248 -3.59 15.17 3.44
N HIS A 249 -3.43 15.09 2.11
CA HIS A 249 -4.23 15.87 1.16
C HIS A 249 -5.71 15.47 1.09
N SER A 250 -6.09 14.34 1.67
CA SER A 250 -7.48 13.91 1.69
C SER A 250 -8.27 14.55 2.83
N TYR A 251 -9.06 15.55 2.46
CA TYR A 251 -10.03 16.27 3.30
C TYR A 251 -11.06 15.35 3.99
N ILE A 252 -11.23 14.12 3.49
CA ILE A 252 -12.11 13.11 4.09
C ILE A 252 -11.34 12.20 5.05
N VAL A 253 -10.08 11.87 4.71
CA VAL A 253 -9.28 10.89 5.48
C VAL A 253 -8.86 11.46 6.81
N VAL A 254 -8.46 12.73 6.90
CA VAL A 254 -7.97 13.33 8.16
C VAL A 254 -9.07 13.38 9.23
N PRO A 255 -10.27 13.93 8.98
CA PRO A 255 -11.32 13.95 9.99
C PRO A 255 -11.80 12.54 10.37
N SER A 256 -11.94 11.65 9.38
CA SER A 256 -12.33 10.26 9.63
C SER A 256 -11.29 9.52 10.47
N LYS A 257 -10.00 9.74 10.20
CA LYS A 257 -8.90 9.13 10.96
C LYS A 257 -8.83 9.65 12.38
N ARG A 258 -9.06 10.95 12.58
CA ARG A 258 -9.16 11.56 13.91
C ARG A 258 -10.27 10.89 14.72
N VAL A 259 -11.47 10.76 14.13
CA VAL A 259 -12.61 10.07 14.78
C VAL A 259 -12.26 8.62 15.11
N GLU A 260 -11.66 7.88 14.17
CA GLU A 260 -11.25 6.50 14.38
C GLU A 260 -10.32 6.36 15.60
N LEU A 261 -9.31 7.23 15.71
CA LEU A 261 -8.36 7.24 16.83
C LEU A 261 -9.05 7.60 18.15
N LEU A 262 -9.90 8.63 18.17
CA LEU A 262 -10.64 9.04 19.37
C LEU A 262 -11.57 7.94 19.87
N VAL A 263 -12.26 7.23 18.96
CA VAL A 263 -13.11 6.08 19.28
C VAL A 263 -12.30 4.91 19.83
N LYS A 264 -11.09 4.65 19.31
CA LYS A 264 -10.20 3.60 19.83
C LYS A 264 -9.64 3.94 21.22
N MET A 265 -9.39 5.21 21.51
CA MET A 265 -8.95 5.71 22.82
C MET A 265 -10.10 5.92 23.82
N GLU A 266 -11.33 5.57 23.44
CA GLU A 266 -12.52 5.76 24.28
C GLU A 266 -12.74 7.23 24.70
N CYS A 267 -12.24 8.17 23.90
CA CYS A 267 -12.43 9.61 24.09
C CYS A 267 -13.81 10.03 23.57
N TRP A 268 -14.88 9.45 24.16
CA TRP A 268 -16.24 9.47 23.61
C TRP A 268 -16.80 10.87 23.38
N LYS A 269 -16.63 11.79 24.35
CA LYS A 269 -17.17 13.15 24.25
C LYS A 269 -16.54 13.94 23.09
N ARG A 270 -15.21 13.88 22.97
CA ARG A 270 -14.47 14.51 21.86
C ARG A 270 -14.80 13.88 20.51
N ALA A 271 -14.90 12.55 20.46
CA ALA A 271 -15.32 11.84 19.25
C ALA A 271 -16.73 12.26 18.82
N ASN A 272 -17.68 12.34 19.75
CA ASN A 272 -19.06 12.76 19.48
C ASN A 272 -19.10 14.14 18.81
N ILE A 273 -18.39 15.12 19.38
CA ILE A 273 -18.34 16.49 18.86
C ILE A 273 -17.76 16.52 17.44
N GLU A 274 -16.64 15.84 17.20
CA GLU A 274 -16.01 15.79 15.87
C GLU A 274 -16.90 15.10 14.84
N ILE A 275 -17.54 13.98 15.21
CA ILE A 275 -18.47 13.27 14.31
C ILE A 275 -19.63 14.18 13.90
N LYS A 276 -20.22 14.92 14.85
CA LYS A 276 -21.31 15.85 14.56
C LYS A 276 -20.90 16.92 13.56
N LYS A 277 -19.71 17.50 13.73
CA LYS A 277 -19.16 18.49 12.78
C LYS A 277 -19.05 17.91 11.38
N ILE A 278 -18.54 16.68 11.24
CA ILE A 278 -18.36 16.05 9.93
C ILE A 278 -19.71 15.69 9.29
N LEU A 279 -20.64 15.12 10.06
CA LEU A 279 -21.97 14.71 9.55
C LEU A 279 -22.82 15.88 9.07
N ILE A 280 -22.59 17.10 9.57
CA ILE A 280 -23.27 18.31 9.09
C ILE A 280 -22.90 18.62 7.63
N ASP A 281 -21.69 18.26 7.21
CA ASP A 281 -21.17 18.50 5.86
C ASP A 281 -21.27 17.25 4.96
N ASP A 282 -21.07 16.05 5.52
CA ASP A 282 -21.15 14.74 4.84
C ASP A 282 -22.27 13.86 5.44
N MET A 283 -23.51 14.25 5.15
CA MET A 283 -24.72 13.64 5.73
C MET A 283 -25.01 12.19 5.27
N ASP A 284 -24.33 11.63 4.26
CA ASP A 284 -24.58 10.23 3.81
C ASP A 284 -23.54 9.24 4.33
N ASN A 285 -22.64 9.69 5.21
CA ASN A 285 -21.57 8.84 5.75
C ASN A 285 -22.06 7.90 6.84
N TRP A 286 -22.51 6.71 6.43
CA TRP A 286 -23.07 5.70 7.33
C TRP A 286 -22.11 5.27 8.45
N SER A 287 -20.81 5.18 8.14
CA SER A 287 -19.81 4.76 9.13
C SER A 287 -19.72 5.73 10.31
N LEU A 288 -19.90 7.03 10.05
CA LEU A 288 -19.91 8.06 11.09
C LEU A 288 -21.17 8.01 11.93
N TYR A 289 -22.35 7.70 11.37
CA TYR A 289 -23.56 7.48 12.16
C TYR A 289 -23.40 6.32 13.14
N MET A 290 -22.84 5.19 12.71
CA MET A 290 -22.59 4.06 13.61
C MET A 290 -21.61 4.41 14.74
N ASN A 291 -20.55 5.15 14.42
CA ASN A 291 -19.63 5.67 15.45
C ASN A 291 -20.31 6.70 16.37
N TYR A 292 -21.19 7.55 15.83
CA TYR A 292 -21.95 8.52 16.61
C TYR A 292 -22.84 7.82 17.63
N PHE A 293 -23.66 6.85 17.21
CA PHE A 293 -24.50 6.08 18.13
C PHE A 293 -23.68 5.38 19.21
N LYS A 294 -22.55 4.77 18.82
CA LYS A 294 -21.61 4.19 19.77
C LYS A 294 -21.15 5.22 20.81
N THR A 295 -20.76 6.43 20.40
CA THR A 295 -20.34 7.49 21.33
C THR A 295 -21.48 7.91 22.27
N VAL A 296 -22.68 8.11 21.75
CA VAL A 296 -23.87 8.53 22.52
C VAL A 296 -24.16 7.53 23.63
N PHE A 297 -24.27 6.24 23.29
CA PHE A 297 -24.59 5.22 24.30
C PHE A 297 -23.50 5.09 25.35
N GLN A 298 -22.23 5.16 24.96
CA GLN A 298 -21.12 5.12 25.93
C GLN A 298 -21.12 6.34 26.86
N ILE A 299 -21.43 7.53 26.34
CA ILE A 299 -21.53 8.75 27.17
C ILE A 299 -22.69 8.61 28.17
N ILE A 300 -23.87 8.17 27.74
CA ILE A 300 -25.04 7.98 28.62
C ILE A 300 -24.72 6.97 29.73
N ASP A 301 -24.08 5.86 29.39
CA ASP A 301 -23.68 4.83 30.36
C ASP A 301 -22.65 5.40 31.38
N LEU A 302 -21.72 6.25 30.95
CA LEU A 302 -20.74 6.89 31.83
C LEU A 302 -21.34 7.95 32.75
N GLU A 303 -22.24 8.78 32.23
CA GLU A 303 -22.94 9.82 33.00
C GLU A 303 -23.88 9.19 34.05
N SER A 304 -24.54 8.09 33.71
CA SER A 304 -25.40 7.34 34.64
C SER A 304 -24.61 6.70 35.79
N ASN A 305 -23.33 6.38 35.57
CA ASN A 305 -22.44 5.76 36.56
C ASN A 305 -21.65 6.78 37.41
N GLY A 306 -21.91 8.09 37.27
CA GLY A 306 -21.32 9.12 38.13
C GLY A 306 -19.84 9.44 37.87
N ASN A 307 -19.26 8.96 36.76
CA ASN A 307 -17.89 9.27 36.32
C ASN A 307 -17.81 10.47 35.36
N GLY A 308 -18.89 11.23 35.22
CA GLY A 308 -18.98 12.40 34.35
C GLY A 308 -18.08 13.52 34.83
N VAL A 309 -16.90 13.69 34.21
CA VAL A 309 -16.16 14.95 34.31
C VAL A 309 -17.04 16.05 33.71
N VAL A 310 -17.34 17.06 34.51
CA VAL A 310 -18.08 18.28 34.14
C VAL A 310 -17.14 19.16 33.32
N GLU A 311 -16.91 18.77 32.06
CA GLU A 311 -16.45 19.71 31.04
C GLU A 311 -17.68 20.25 30.30
N ASP A 312 -17.70 21.56 30.11
CA ASP A 312 -18.67 22.29 29.29
C ASP A 312 -18.40 21.99 27.82
N ASP A 313 -18.66 20.75 27.43
CA ASP A 313 -18.50 20.26 26.08
C ASP A 313 -19.86 20.15 25.39
N SER A 314 -19.87 20.47 24.09
CA SER A 314 -21.06 20.42 23.24
C SER A 314 -21.41 18.98 22.84
N SER A 315 -21.02 17.98 23.63
CA SER A 315 -21.31 16.56 23.34
C SER A 315 -22.77 16.22 23.68
N ASP A 316 -23.33 15.22 23.00
CA ASP A 316 -24.69 14.77 23.31
C ASP A 316 -24.65 13.84 24.53
N LYS A 317 -25.24 14.29 25.64
CA LYS A 317 -25.16 13.61 26.95
C LYS A 317 -26.42 12.81 27.25
N THR A 318 -27.52 13.11 26.56
CA THR A 318 -28.81 12.47 26.73
C THR A 318 -29.36 11.93 25.41
N LEU A 319 -30.33 11.02 25.51
CA LEU A 319 -31.09 10.56 24.35
C LEU A 319 -31.78 11.71 23.62
N ASN A 320 -32.30 12.68 24.37
CA ASN A 320 -32.98 13.85 23.81
C ASN A 320 -32.04 14.75 22.99
N ASP A 321 -30.79 14.91 23.43
CA ASP A 321 -29.77 15.63 22.64
C ASP A 321 -29.53 14.94 21.29
N SER A 322 -29.52 13.61 21.29
CA SER A 322 -29.28 12.82 20.09
C SER A 322 -30.46 12.87 19.12
N VAL A 323 -31.69 12.74 19.64
CA VAL A 323 -32.92 12.93 18.85
C VAL A 323 -32.95 14.32 18.24
N LYS A 324 -32.60 15.35 19.01
CA LYS A 324 -32.52 16.73 18.52
C LYS A 324 -31.51 16.86 17.38
N PHE A 325 -30.29 16.37 17.56
CA PHE A 325 -29.26 16.41 16.52
C PHE A 325 -29.69 15.70 15.23
N LEU A 326 -30.23 14.49 15.33
CA LEU A 326 -30.70 13.72 14.16
C LEU A 326 -31.86 14.42 13.44
N THR A 327 -32.78 15.02 14.20
CA THR A 327 -33.89 15.81 13.65
C THR A 327 -33.39 17.09 12.97
N ASP A 328 -32.40 17.76 13.55
CA ASP A 328 -31.79 18.96 12.97
C ASP A 328 -31.09 18.64 11.64
N ILE A 329 -30.33 17.53 11.58
CA ILE A 329 -29.72 17.04 10.34
C ILE A 329 -30.77 16.68 9.28
N GLN A 330 -31.85 15.99 9.66
CA GLN A 330 -32.94 15.65 8.74
C GLN A 330 -33.65 16.90 8.20
N THR A 331 -33.83 17.91 9.05
CA THR A 331 -34.41 19.20 8.65
C THR A 331 -33.51 19.90 7.64
N LYS A 332 -32.20 19.98 7.91
CA LYS A 332 -31.20 20.53 6.98
C LYS A 332 -31.20 19.79 5.63
N ASN A 333 -31.29 18.45 5.66
CA ASN A 333 -31.38 17.61 4.47
C ASN A 333 -32.66 17.88 3.66
N THR A 334 -33.79 18.17 4.33
CA THR A 334 -35.08 18.47 3.68
C THR A 334 -35.09 19.84 3.02
N SER A 335 -34.38 20.82 3.59
CA SER A 335 -34.16 22.15 3.00
C SER A 335 -33.18 22.16 1.84
N GLY A 336 -32.42 21.08 1.63
CA GLY A 336 -31.45 20.94 0.54
C GLY A 336 -32.09 20.69 -0.83
N SER A 337 -31.33 20.95 -1.89
CA SER A 337 -31.76 20.68 -3.28
C SER A 337 -31.93 19.19 -3.57
N HIS A 338 -31.20 18.32 -2.86
CA HIS A 338 -31.24 16.87 -3.01
C HIS A 338 -31.35 16.24 -1.62
N ARG A 339 -32.30 15.34 -1.44
CA ARG A 339 -32.52 14.64 -0.17
C ARG A 339 -31.64 13.40 -0.14
N LEU A 340 -30.71 13.36 0.81
CA LEU A 340 -29.84 12.23 1.07
C LEU A 340 -30.55 11.19 1.94
N ARG A 341 -30.14 9.93 1.84
CA ARG A 341 -30.76 8.80 2.57
C ARG A 341 -30.27 8.70 4.02
N GLY A 342 -29.00 9.03 4.26
CA GLY A 342 -28.32 8.88 5.54
C GLY A 342 -29.11 9.41 6.73
N PRO A 343 -29.59 10.66 6.70
CA PRO A 343 -30.38 11.24 7.79
C PRO A 343 -31.65 10.46 8.14
N TYR A 344 -32.37 9.95 7.13
CA TYR A 344 -33.61 9.19 7.35
C TYR A 344 -33.31 7.79 7.92
N LEU A 345 -32.27 7.13 7.38
CA LEU A 345 -31.83 5.83 7.86
C LEU A 345 -31.29 5.91 9.30
N ALA A 346 -30.56 6.97 9.62
CA ALA A 346 -29.95 7.19 10.93
C ALA A 346 -31.00 7.26 12.05
N ILE A 347 -32.13 7.95 11.81
CA ILE A 347 -33.22 8.02 12.79
C ILE A 347 -33.82 6.63 13.03
N MET A 348 -34.10 5.87 11.97
CA MET A 348 -34.64 4.52 12.09
C MET A 348 -33.68 3.58 12.84
N GLU A 349 -32.40 3.61 12.48
CA GLU A 349 -31.36 2.80 13.14
C GLU A 349 -31.19 3.18 14.61
N PHE A 350 -31.24 4.47 14.94
CA PHE A 350 -31.18 4.92 16.33
C PHE A 350 -32.33 4.32 17.16
N PHE A 351 -33.55 4.33 16.64
CA PHE A 351 -34.70 3.70 17.31
C PHE A 351 -34.55 2.18 17.45
N VAL A 352 -34.02 1.49 16.44
CA VAL A 352 -33.71 0.06 16.53
C VAL A 352 -32.73 -0.20 17.66
N GLN A 353 -31.65 0.58 17.77
CA GLN A 353 -30.65 0.41 18.83
C GLN A 353 -31.20 0.74 20.23
N LEU A 354 -32.15 1.68 20.36
CA LEU A 354 -32.84 1.94 21.61
C LEU A 354 -33.70 0.75 22.04
N GLN A 355 -34.46 0.19 21.11
CA GLN A 355 -35.30 -0.98 21.36
C GLN A 355 -34.45 -2.20 21.77
N ASP A 356 -33.34 -2.44 21.09
CA ASP A 356 -32.40 -3.52 21.42
C ASP A 356 -31.79 -3.38 22.82
N LYS A 357 -31.62 -2.14 23.29
CA LYS A 357 -31.17 -1.81 24.66
C LYS A 357 -32.29 -1.77 25.70
N GLY A 358 -33.54 -2.01 25.30
CA GLY A 358 -34.71 -1.95 26.18
C GLY A 358 -35.04 -0.54 26.68
N MET A 359 -34.59 0.49 25.97
CA MET A 359 -34.90 1.89 26.25
C MET A 359 -36.17 2.29 25.49
N ASP A 360 -37.05 3.07 26.13
CA ASP A 360 -38.26 3.56 25.49
C ASP A 360 -37.88 4.64 24.46
N PRO A 361 -38.28 4.50 23.17
CA PRO A 361 -37.90 5.41 22.09
C PRO A 361 -38.43 6.85 22.20
#